data_AF-A0A376KYW6-F1
#
_entry.id   AF-A0A376KYW6-F1
#
_cell.length_a   1.000
_cell.length_b   1.000
_cell.length_c   1.000
_cell.angle_alpha   90.00
_cell.angle_beta   90.00
_cell.angle_gamma   90.00
#
_symmetry.space_group_name_H-M   'P 1'
#
loop_
_entity.id
_entity.type
_entity.pdbx_description
1 polymer ?
#
loop_
_entity_poly.entity_id
_entity_poly.type
_entity_poly.pdbx_seq_one_letter_code
_entity_poly.pdbx_strand_id
1 'polypeptide(L)' 'MKRVRLVASARAKNPDIEIIARAHYDDEVTYITERGANQVVMGEREIARTMLELLETPPAGEVVTG' A
#
# COMPACT_ATOMS: atom_id res chain seq x y z
N MET A 1 -2.46 -1.97 -16.36
CA MET A 1 -3.48 -2.92 -16.94
C MET A 1 -3.25 -4.43 -16.70
N LYS A 2 -2.05 -5.04 -16.81
CA LYS A 2 -1.89 -6.51 -16.69
C LYS A 2 -2.16 -7.09 -15.28
N ARG A 3 -1.81 -6.35 -14.21
CA ARG A 3 -1.93 -6.81 -12.81
C ARG A 3 -3.36 -7.09 -12.35
N VAL A 4 -4.31 -6.27 -12.82
CA VAL A 4 -5.69 -6.34 -12.34
C VAL A 4 -6.42 -7.60 -12.79
N ARG A 5 -6.06 -8.13 -13.97
CA ARG A 5 -6.61 -9.41 -14.45
C ARG A 5 -6.17 -10.60 -13.60
N LEU A 6 -4.97 -10.53 -13.00
CA LEU A 6 -4.48 -11.58 -12.12
C LEU A 6 -5.25 -11.61 -10.80
N VAL A 7 -5.52 -10.43 -10.21
CA VAL A 7 -6.31 -10.30 -8.98
C VAL A 7 -7.71 -10.88 -9.17
N ALA A 8 -8.41 -10.45 -10.24
CA ALA A 8 -9.74 -10.97 -10.56
C ALA A 8 -9.74 -12.48 -10.80
N SER A 9 -8.75 -13.00 -11.53
CA SER A 9 -8.65 -14.42 -11.81
C SER A 9 -8.31 -15.25 -10.58
N ALA A 10 -7.44 -14.75 -9.70
CA ALA A 10 -7.09 -15.41 -8.45
C ALA A 10 -8.30 -15.47 -7.51
N ARG A 11 -9.00 -14.35 -7.30
CA ARG A 11 -10.20 -14.30 -6.46
C ARG A 11 -11.33 -15.20 -6.99
N ALA A 12 -11.50 -15.25 -8.31
CA ALA A 12 -12.50 -16.14 -8.93
C ALA A 12 -12.20 -17.64 -8.72
N LYS A 13 -10.92 -18.02 -8.58
CA LYS A 13 -10.51 -19.43 -8.36
C LYS A 13 -10.50 -19.82 -6.89
N ASN A 14 -10.18 -18.88 -6.01
CA ASN A 14 -10.18 -19.09 -4.57
C ASN A 14 -10.70 -17.81 -3.89
N PRO A 15 -11.96 -17.80 -3.40
CA PRO A 15 -12.53 -16.64 -2.73
C PRO A 15 -11.82 -16.25 -1.43
N ASP A 16 -11.08 -17.15 -0.80
CA ASP A 16 -10.46 -16.94 0.51
C ASP A 16 -8.95 -16.64 0.42
N ILE A 17 -8.37 -16.69 -0.78
CA ILE A 17 -6.94 -16.42 -0.95
C ILE A 17 -6.60 -14.97 -0.58
N GLU A 18 -5.53 -14.78 0.18
CA GLU A 18 -5.04 -13.44 0.45
C GLU A 18 -4.34 -12.87 -0.80
N ILE A 19 -4.79 -11.71 -1.27
CA ILE A 19 -4.25 -11.04 -2.45
C ILE A 19 -3.72 -9.67 -2.05
N ILE A 20 -2.39 -9.54 -2.10
CA ILE A 20 -1.67 -8.29 -1.90
C ILE A 20 -1.13 -7.84 -3.26
N ALA A 21 -1.47 -6.62 -3.68
CA ALA A 21 -1.08 -6.08 -4.97
C ALA A 21 -0.39 -4.72 -4.84
N ARG A 22 0.44 -4.36 -5.84
CA ARG A 22 1.07 -3.04 -5.92
C ARG A 22 0.41 -2.19 -7.01
N ALA A 23 0.13 -0.93 -6.70
CA ALA A 23 -0.34 0.10 -7.63
C ALA A 23 0.68 1.25 -7.77
N HIS A 24 0.55 2.08 -8.81
CA HIS A 24 1.34 3.32 -8.96
C HIS A 24 0.51 4.60 -8.97
N TYR A 25 -0.82 4.47 -9.03
CA TYR A 25 -1.74 5.59 -9.17
C TYR A 25 -2.99 5.31 -8.34
N ASP A 26 -3.66 6.37 -7.88
CA ASP A 26 -4.84 6.25 -7.02
C ASP A 26 -6.01 5.55 -7.72
N ASP A 27 -6.18 5.76 -9.03
CA ASP A 27 -7.17 5.07 -9.84
C ASP A 27 -6.87 3.57 -9.96
N GLU A 28 -5.59 3.17 -10.13
CA GLU A 28 -5.17 1.78 -10.07
C GLU A 28 -5.45 1.15 -8.68
N VAL A 29 -5.29 1.90 -7.59
CA VAL A 29 -5.61 1.41 -6.23
C VAL A 29 -7.08 1.04 -6.11
N THR A 30 -7.97 1.97 -6.47
CA THR A 30 -9.42 1.74 -6.43
C THR A 30 -9.79 0.54 -7.30
N TYR A 31 -9.28 0.52 -8.52
CA TYR A 31 -9.61 -0.50 -9.50
C TYR A 31 -9.10 -1.91 -9.13
N ILE A 32 -7.96 -2.02 -8.45
CA ILE A 32 -7.44 -3.30 -7.96
C ILE A 32 -8.22 -3.78 -6.72
N THR A 33 -8.56 -2.85 -5.82
CA THR A 33 -9.35 -3.14 -4.62
C THR A 33 -10.74 -3.67 -4.98
N GLU A 34 -11.44 -3.02 -5.91
CA GLU A 34 -12.76 -3.44 -6.41
C GLU A 34 -12.78 -4.84 -7.03
N ARG A 35 -11.63 -5.30 -7.54
CA ARG A 35 -11.47 -6.64 -8.12
C ARG A 35 -11.14 -7.73 -7.11
N GLY A 36 -11.11 -7.38 -5.83
CA GLY A 36 -10.96 -8.32 -4.73
C GLY A 36 -9.52 -8.46 -4.25
N ALA A 37 -8.66 -7.46 -4.38
CA ALA A 37 -7.44 -7.42 -3.58
C ALA A 37 -7.78 -7.13 -2.12
N ASN A 38 -7.13 -7.82 -1.19
CA ASN A 38 -7.27 -7.54 0.26
C ASN A 38 -6.49 -6.30 0.65
N GLN A 39 -5.30 -6.14 0.06
CA GLN A 39 -4.41 -5.02 0.32
C GLN A 39 -3.82 -4.52 -0.98
N VAL A 40 -3.74 -3.20 -1.11
CA VAL A 40 -3.07 -2.54 -2.24
C VAL A 40 -2.04 -1.55 -1.72
N VAL A 41 -0.78 -1.79 -2.05
CA VAL A 41 0.34 -0.95 -1.64
C VAL A 41 0.70 -0.01 -2.78
N MET A 42 0.82 1.28 -2.46
CA MET A 42 1.29 2.32 -3.37
C MET A 42 2.55 2.95 -2.80
N GLY A 43 3.65 2.90 -3.56
CA GLY A 43 4.97 3.29 -3.04
C GLY A 43 5.02 4.75 -2.61
N GLU A 44 4.38 5.63 -3.38
CA GLU A 44 4.32 7.07 -3.12
C GLU A 44 3.59 7.38 -1.81
N ARG A 45 2.50 6.65 -1.51
CA ARG A 45 1.77 6.78 -0.23
C ARG A 45 2.60 6.27 0.94
N GLU A 46 3.33 5.18 0.76
CA GLU A 46 4.23 4.65 1.80
C GLU A 46 5.39 5.61 2.09
N ILE A 47 5.96 6.23 1.06
CA ILE A 47 7.00 7.26 1.21
C ILE A 47 6.44 8.47 1.97
N ALA A 48 5.27 8.98 1.58
CA ALA A 48 4.64 10.11 2.24
C ALA A 48 4.29 9.80 3.72
N ARG A 49 3.78 8.60 4.00
CA ARG A 49 3.54 8.11 5.36
C ARG A 49 4.84 8.10 6.17
N THR A 50 5.90 7.56 5.61
CA THR A 50 7.23 7.51 6.28
C THR A 50 7.73 8.92 6.58
N MET A 51 7.59 9.86 5.63
CA MET A 51 7.95 11.26 5.84
C MET A 51 7.14 11.90 6.98
N LEU A 52 5.84 11.60 7.08
CA LEU A 52 4.98 12.10 8.16
C LEU A 52 5.39 11.52 9.52
N GLU A 53 5.64 10.21 9.59
CA GLU A 53 6.09 9.53 10.81
C GLU A 53 7.41 10.11 11.34
N LEU A 54 8.32 10.48 10.44
CA LEU A 54 9.59 11.16 10.78
C LEU A 54 9.40 12.60 11.28
N LEU A 55 8.32 13.28 10.91
CA LEU A 55 8.00 14.62 11.42
C LEU A 55 7.31 14.55 12.79
N GLU A 56 6.48 13.52 13.00
CA GLU A 56 5.73 13.32 14.25
C GLU A 56 6.59 12.70 15.36
N THR A 57 7.65 11.99 14.99
CA THR A 57 8.63 11.44 15.93
C THR A 57 9.80 12.42 16.06
N PRO A 58 9.98 13.14 17.18
CA PRO A 58 11.20 13.91 17.38
C PRO A 58 12.39 12.94 17.30
N PRO A 59 13.49 13.31 16.60
CA PRO A 59 14.65 12.44 16.49
C PRO A 59 15.09 12.04 17.91
N ALA A 60 15.16 10.73 18.16
CA ALA A 60 15.72 10.18 19.39
C ALA A 60 17.22 10.47 19.41
N GLY A 61 17.61 11.71 19.72
CA GLY A 61 18.99 12.12 19.59
C GLY A 61 19.23 13.63 19.54
N GLU A 62 18.60 14.41 20.42
CA GLU A 62 19.24 15.64 20.89
C GLU A 62 18.80 15.94 22.33
N VAL A 63 19.20 15.04 23.25
CA VAL A 63 19.37 15.45 24.65
C VAL A 63 20.58 16.36 24.70
N VAL A 64 20.39 17.65 24.43
CA VAL A 64 21.39 18.65 24.75
C VAL A 64 21.44 18.74 26.28
N THR A 65 22.41 18.03 26.88
CA THR A 65 22.77 18.26 28.27
C THR A 65 23.49 19.59 28.33
N GLY A 66 22.75 20.64 28.69
CA GLY A 66 23.31 21.86 29.27
C GLY A 66 23.66 21.66 30.73
#